data_AF-A0A7D9HJR3-F1
#
_entry.id   AF-A0A7D9HJR3-F1
#
_cell.length_a   1.000
_cell.length_b   1.000
_cell.length_c   1.000
_cell.angle_alpha   90.00
_cell.angle_beta   90.00
_cell.angle_gamma   90.00
#
_symmetry.space_group_name_H-M   'P 1'
#
loop_
_entity.id
_entity.type
_entity.pdbx_description
1 polymer ?
#
loop_
_entity_poly.entity_id
_entity_poly.type
_entity_poly.pdbx_seq_one_letter_code
_entity_poly.pdbx_strand_id
1 'polypeptide(L)'
;MPDIPQILAENEEAFSKVVWLTFNASDNFHKEVAANTLFCCSNQPKVAGKIIENQCHHFVLKKAQWITFVTPGVAYFLSLFLANIQTLPEENLLPYDEIQQINQVLEAFLHVVTPSEIGRFEVENEAVWISLIPFLRLALAGPNGPVGTENERLQTRPQVSVDPRSEIGTQPGELGEKSCDAEISNNRGISPYNFSPVEKIGLFCLCHLANVPENRELFKKEKLEDYLICVCWFAQRCPEVVDLTPKLDGFERLEPPRLESIAKAYLSKCFGEKIM
;
A
#
# COMPACT_ATOMS: atom_id res chain seq x y z
N MET A 1 29.41 3.85 -10.16
CA MET A 1 28.51 3.50 -11.27
C MET A 1 27.56 4.67 -11.50
N PRO A 2 27.05 4.88 -12.72
CA PRO A 2 26.05 5.91 -12.98
C PRO A 2 24.79 5.69 -12.12
N ASP A 3 24.12 6.77 -11.74
CA ASP A 3 22.85 6.74 -11.01
C ASP A 3 21.73 6.34 -11.99
N ILE A 4 21.56 5.02 -12.16
CA ILE A 4 20.59 4.44 -13.10
C ILE A 4 19.16 4.96 -12.83
N PRO A 5 18.67 5.00 -11.57
CA PRO A 5 17.38 5.60 -11.26
C PRO A 5 17.20 7.02 -11.81
N GLN A 6 18.19 7.89 -11.59
CA GLN A 6 18.11 9.27 -12.07
C GLN A 6 18.08 9.35 -13.60
N ILE A 7 18.90 8.54 -14.28
CA ILE A 7 18.94 8.48 -15.75
C ILE A 7 17.60 8.02 -16.31
N LEU A 8 17.00 6.98 -15.74
CA LEU A 8 15.74 6.44 -16.22
C LEU A 8 14.57 7.40 -16.00
N ALA A 9 14.56 8.16 -14.92
CA ALA A 9 13.53 9.17 -14.68
C ALA A 9 13.64 10.38 -15.62
N GLU A 10 14.84 10.74 -16.08
CA GLU A 10 15.07 11.92 -16.93
C GLU A 10 15.07 11.62 -18.44
N ASN A 11 15.17 10.34 -18.81
CA ASN A 11 15.28 9.92 -20.20
C ASN A 11 14.18 8.92 -20.54
N GLU A 12 13.09 9.42 -21.11
CA GLU A 12 11.92 8.63 -21.55
C GLU A 12 12.31 7.51 -22.53
N GLU A 13 13.31 7.73 -23.40
CA GLU A 13 13.79 6.70 -24.34
C GLU A 13 14.48 5.56 -23.58
N ALA A 14 15.31 5.89 -22.59
CA ALA A 14 15.96 4.89 -21.74
C ALA A 14 14.93 4.13 -20.91
N PHE A 15 13.96 4.82 -20.32
CA PHE A 15 12.85 4.20 -19.59
C PHE A 15 12.06 3.24 -20.49
N SER A 16 11.67 3.70 -21.68
CA SER A 16 10.94 2.90 -22.66
C SER A 16 11.70 1.64 -23.10
N LYS A 17 13.03 1.71 -23.20
CA LYS A 17 13.88 0.53 -23.47
C LYS A 17 13.86 -0.46 -22.32
N VAL A 18 13.89 -0.01 -21.06
CA VAL A 18 13.77 -0.90 -19.89
C VAL A 18 12.39 -1.56 -19.85
N VAL A 19 11.32 -0.80 -20.12
CA VAL A 19 9.97 -1.36 -20.26
C VAL A 19 9.94 -2.38 -21.41
N TRP A 20 10.52 -2.07 -22.56
CA TRP A 20 10.58 -2.99 -23.69
C TRP A 20 11.29 -4.30 -23.31
N LEU A 21 12.44 -4.22 -22.64
CA LEU A 21 13.19 -5.40 -22.18
C LEU A 21 12.34 -6.26 -21.23
N THR A 22 11.62 -5.62 -20.31
CA THR A 22 10.74 -6.30 -19.33
C THR A 22 9.72 -7.23 -20.01
N PHE A 23 9.20 -6.86 -21.18
CA PHE A 23 8.17 -7.66 -21.86
C PHE A 23 8.70 -8.48 -23.04
N ASN A 24 9.80 -8.06 -23.69
CA ASN A 24 10.20 -8.60 -25.01
C ASN A 24 11.58 -9.27 -25.02
N ALA A 25 12.35 -9.23 -23.93
CA ALA A 25 13.60 -9.96 -23.89
C ALA A 25 13.36 -11.47 -24.13
N SER A 26 14.33 -12.15 -24.74
CA SER A 26 14.21 -13.58 -25.05
C SER A 26 14.34 -14.46 -23.81
N ASP A 27 15.02 -13.96 -22.78
CA ASP A 27 15.34 -14.68 -21.55
C ASP A 27 14.60 -14.06 -20.36
N ASN A 28 14.07 -14.91 -19.48
CA ASN A 28 13.30 -14.49 -18.32
C ASN A 28 14.15 -13.73 -17.32
N PHE A 29 15.42 -14.11 -17.14
CA PHE A 29 16.33 -13.39 -16.26
C PHE A 29 16.45 -11.91 -16.63
N HIS A 30 16.62 -11.61 -17.92
CA HIS A 30 16.68 -10.21 -18.39
C HIS A 30 15.36 -9.45 -18.17
N LYS A 31 14.21 -10.12 -18.31
CA LYS A 31 12.91 -9.50 -18.04
C LYS A 31 12.77 -9.13 -16.56
N GLU A 32 13.17 -10.05 -15.69
CA GLU A 32 13.06 -9.91 -14.23
C GLU A 32 14.03 -8.85 -13.71
N VAL A 33 15.27 -8.80 -14.21
CA VAL A 33 16.22 -7.72 -13.89
C VAL A 33 15.69 -6.37 -14.36
N ALA A 34 15.10 -6.29 -15.56
CA ALA A 34 14.51 -5.04 -16.06
C ALA A 34 13.31 -4.59 -15.20
N ALA A 35 12.42 -5.52 -14.81
CA ALA A 35 11.29 -5.24 -13.93
C ALA A 35 11.74 -4.78 -12.53
N ASN A 36 12.73 -5.47 -11.94
CA ASN A 36 13.31 -5.08 -10.66
C ASN A 36 14.00 -3.71 -10.74
N THR A 37 14.62 -3.38 -11.88
CA THR A 37 15.21 -2.05 -12.11
C THR A 37 14.12 -0.97 -12.05
N LEU A 38 12.97 -1.19 -12.69
CA LEU A 38 11.83 -0.27 -12.61
C LEU A 38 11.36 -0.10 -11.15
N PHE A 39 11.16 -1.20 -10.42
CA PHE A 39 10.83 -1.16 -8.99
C PHE A 39 11.85 -0.34 -8.18
N CYS A 40 13.14 -0.61 -8.34
CA CYS A 40 14.21 0.15 -7.69
C CYS A 40 14.13 1.66 -7.97
N CYS A 41 13.74 2.06 -9.19
CA CYS A 41 13.54 3.47 -9.53
C CYS A 41 12.34 4.07 -8.77
N SER A 42 11.23 3.34 -8.68
CA SER A 42 10.02 3.80 -7.97
C SER A 42 10.21 3.97 -6.45
N ASN A 43 11.18 3.29 -5.85
CA ASN A 43 11.48 3.40 -4.41
C ASN A 43 12.08 4.74 -4.00
N GLN A 44 12.55 5.56 -4.95
CA GLN A 44 13.13 6.87 -4.67
C GLN A 44 12.09 7.96 -4.97
N PRO A 45 11.58 8.70 -3.95
CA PRO A 45 10.46 9.62 -4.15
C PRO A 45 10.69 10.69 -5.25
N LYS A 46 11.91 11.22 -5.37
CA LYS A 46 12.26 12.20 -6.41
C LYS A 46 12.26 11.61 -7.82
N VAL A 47 12.80 10.40 -7.95
CA VAL A 47 12.87 9.66 -9.22
C VAL A 47 11.46 9.27 -9.64
N ALA A 48 10.67 8.77 -8.70
CA ALA A 48 9.32 8.31 -8.95
C ALA A 48 8.36 9.48 -9.26
N GLY A 49 8.54 10.65 -8.64
CA GLY A 49 7.86 11.89 -9.03
C GLY A 49 8.15 12.28 -10.47
N LYS A 50 9.42 12.26 -10.89
CA LYS A 50 9.80 12.49 -12.30
C LYS A 50 9.21 11.46 -13.27
N ILE A 51 9.12 10.19 -12.86
CA ILE A 51 8.46 9.13 -13.66
C ILE A 51 6.98 9.49 -13.91
N ILE A 52 6.27 10.01 -12.90
CA ILE A 52 4.89 10.47 -13.04
C ILE A 52 4.81 11.72 -13.93
N GLU A 53 5.64 12.73 -13.67
CA GLU A 53 5.69 13.98 -14.44
C GLU A 53 5.91 13.71 -15.94
N ASN A 54 6.79 12.75 -16.26
CA ASN A 54 7.09 12.32 -17.62
C ASN A 54 6.14 11.23 -18.16
N GLN A 55 5.04 10.91 -17.46
CA GLN A 55 4.04 9.89 -17.83
C GLN A 55 4.63 8.50 -18.12
N CYS A 56 5.82 8.21 -17.59
CA CYS A 56 6.54 6.99 -17.86
C CYS A 56 5.84 5.76 -17.24
N HIS A 57 5.11 5.94 -16.14
CA HIS A 57 4.32 4.89 -15.51
C HIS A 57 3.20 4.37 -16.42
N HIS A 58 2.68 5.17 -17.37
CA HIS A 58 1.66 4.71 -18.33
C HIS A 58 2.14 3.57 -19.22
N PHE A 59 3.41 3.58 -19.62
CA PHE A 59 4.00 2.48 -20.41
C PHE A 59 3.93 1.16 -19.66
N VAL A 60 4.21 1.21 -18.35
CA VAL A 60 4.12 0.04 -17.48
C VAL A 60 2.67 -0.36 -17.26
N LEU A 61 1.80 0.57 -16.87
CA LEU A 61 0.39 0.30 -16.59
C LEU A 61 -0.32 -0.36 -17.77
N LYS A 62 -0.15 0.17 -18.98
CA LYS A 62 -0.75 -0.37 -20.21
C LYS A 62 -0.33 -1.82 -20.49
N LYS A 63 0.90 -2.19 -20.15
CA LYS A 63 1.42 -3.54 -20.36
C LYS A 63 1.08 -4.47 -19.19
N ALA A 64 1.06 -3.94 -17.97
CA ALA A 64 0.72 -4.68 -16.75
C ALA A 64 -0.76 -5.07 -16.67
N GLN A 65 -1.64 -4.53 -17.52
CA GLN A 65 -2.98 -5.10 -17.74
C GLN A 65 -2.95 -6.60 -18.13
N TRP A 66 -1.82 -7.08 -18.65
CA TRP A 66 -1.58 -8.47 -19.03
C TRP A 66 -0.65 -9.21 -18.05
N ILE A 67 -0.64 -8.78 -16.77
CA ILE A 67 0.25 -9.32 -15.73
C ILE A 67 0.11 -10.83 -15.52
N THR A 68 -1.05 -11.40 -15.86
CA THR A 68 -1.32 -12.85 -15.79
C THR A 68 -0.58 -13.66 -16.85
N PHE A 69 0.02 -13.01 -17.86
CA PHE A 69 0.73 -13.66 -18.98
C PHE A 69 2.26 -13.52 -18.92
N VAL A 70 2.81 -12.88 -17.88
CA VAL A 70 4.26 -12.77 -17.67
C VAL A 70 4.72 -13.73 -16.58
N THR A 71 6.03 -13.89 -16.39
CA THR A 71 6.55 -14.74 -15.31
C THR A 71 6.17 -14.18 -13.95
N PRO A 72 6.02 -15.02 -12.90
CA PRO A 72 5.73 -14.54 -11.55
C PRO A 72 6.70 -13.47 -11.04
N GLY A 73 7.99 -13.60 -11.34
CA GLY A 73 9.01 -12.60 -10.97
C GLY A 73 8.77 -11.25 -11.65
N VAL A 74 8.49 -11.22 -12.96
CA VAL A 74 8.15 -9.97 -13.67
C VAL A 74 6.87 -9.37 -13.11
N ALA A 75 5.83 -10.18 -12.93
CA ALA A 75 4.56 -9.73 -12.37
C ALA A 75 4.77 -9.09 -10.99
N TYR A 76 5.54 -9.74 -10.12
CA TYR A 76 5.84 -9.27 -8.79
C TYR A 76 6.53 -7.89 -8.77
N PHE A 77 7.61 -7.71 -9.52
CA PHE A 77 8.31 -6.42 -9.56
C PHE A 77 7.49 -5.30 -10.22
N LEU A 78 6.65 -5.62 -11.21
CA LEU A 78 5.75 -4.64 -11.81
C LEU A 78 4.63 -4.21 -10.85
N SER A 79 4.07 -5.14 -10.09
CA SER A 79 3.10 -4.83 -9.04
C SER A 79 3.70 -3.93 -7.97
N LEU A 80 4.93 -4.23 -7.53
CA LEU A 80 5.66 -3.38 -6.58
C LEU A 80 5.93 -1.98 -7.14
N PHE A 81 6.33 -1.89 -8.41
CA PHE A 81 6.52 -0.60 -9.10
C PHE A 81 5.23 0.23 -9.08
N LEU A 82 4.10 -0.35 -9.51
CA LEU A 82 2.83 0.36 -9.59
C LEU A 82 2.28 0.73 -8.21
N ALA A 83 2.42 -0.17 -7.22
CA ALA A 83 2.03 0.10 -5.84
C ALA A 83 2.81 1.31 -5.28
N ASN A 84 4.12 1.37 -5.49
CA ASN A 84 4.93 2.53 -5.11
C ASN A 84 4.53 3.81 -5.83
N ILE A 85 4.29 3.75 -7.14
CA ILE A 85 3.84 4.92 -7.92
C ILE A 85 2.52 5.47 -7.34
N GLN A 86 1.62 4.60 -6.89
CA GLN A 86 0.36 5.01 -6.27
C GLN A 86 0.53 5.58 -4.85
N THR A 87 1.56 5.21 -4.09
CA THR A 87 1.80 5.69 -2.71
C THR A 87 2.67 6.94 -2.63
N LEU A 88 3.09 7.51 -3.77
CA LEU A 88 3.90 8.72 -3.74
C LEU A 88 3.15 9.90 -3.13
N PRO A 89 3.86 10.79 -2.42
CA PRO A 89 3.24 11.90 -1.71
C PRO A 89 2.49 12.86 -2.65
N GLU A 90 1.44 13.45 -2.07
CA GLU A 90 0.38 14.34 -2.59
C GLU A 90 0.71 15.40 -3.67
N GLU A 91 1.97 15.66 -3.98
CA GLU A 91 2.36 16.64 -4.99
C GLU A 91 2.14 16.13 -6.43
N ASN A 92 2.13 14.80 -6.61
CA ASN A 92 1.98 14.13 -7.90
C ASN A 92 0.79 13.16 -7.88
N LEU A 93 -0.42 13.72 -7.78
CA LEU A 93 -1.66 12.95 -7.74
C LEU A 93 -1.93 12.29 -9.08
N LEU A 94 -1.97 10.96 -9.07
CA LEU A 94 -2.50 10.18 -10.19
C LEU A 94 -3.99 10.48 -10.38
N PRO A 95 -4.47 10.57 -11.62
CA PRO A 95 -5.90 10.59 -11.93
C PRO A 95 -6.63 9.40 -11.29
N TYR A 96 -7.89 9.61 -10.89
CA TYR A 96 -8.69 8.57 -10.22
C TYR A 96 -8.83 7.30 -11.08
N ASP A 97 -8.98 7.45 -12.40
CA ASP A 97 -9.06 6.32 -13.34
C ASP A 97 -7.74 5.54 -13.43
N GLU A 98 -6.59 6.21 -13.30
CA GLU A 98 -5.29 5.52 -13.21
C GLU A 98 -5.14 4.77 -11.90
N ILE A 99 -5.56 5.37 -10.78
CA ILE A 99 -5.59 4.71 -9.46
C ILE A 99 -6.44 3.43 -9.54
N GLN A 100 -7.62 3.51 -10.17
CA GLN A 100 -8.48 2.33 -10.35
C GLN A 100 -7.85 1.27 -11.24
N GLN A 101 -7.18 1.67 -12.33
CA GLN A 101 -6.48 0.73 -13.21
C GLN A 101 -5.30 0.06 -12.50
N ILE A 102 -4.52 0.80 -11.70
CA ILE A 102 -3.45 0.22 -10.89
C ILE A 102 -4.04 -0.79 -9.89
N ASN A 103 -5.06 -0.39 -9.13
CA ASN A 103 -5.74 -1.27 -8.17
C ASN A 103 -6.23 -2.57 -8.83
N GLN A 104 -6.78 -2.51 -10.04
CA GLN A 104 -7.19 -3.69 -10.79
C GLN A 104 -6.02 -4.61 -11.14
N VAL A 105 -4.88 -4.05 -11.56
CA VAL A 105 -3.66 -4.83 -11.83
C VAL A 105 -3.13 -5.49 -10.56
N LEU A 106 -3.11 -4.77 -9.44
CA LEU A 106 -2.64 -5.30 -8.16
C LEU A 106 -3.54 -6.44 -7.65
N GLU A 107 -4.86 -6.27 -7.72
CA GLU A 107 -5.81 -7.35 -7.35
C GLU A 107 -5.69 -8.55 -8.29
N ALA A 108 -5.53 -8.32 -9.60
CA ALA A 108 -5.29 -9.40 -10.56
C ALA A 108 -4.02 -10.20 -10.23
N PHE A 109 -2.93 -9.52 -9.83
CA PHE A 109 -1.72 -10.17 -9.36
C PHE A 109 -1.97 -11.02 -8.11
N LEU A 110 -2.62 -10.45 -7.09
CA LEU A 110 -2.92 -11.15 -5.82
C LEU A 110 -3.80 -12.39 -6.02
N HIS A 111 -4.61 -12.44 -7.08
CA HIS A 111 -5.42 -13.60 -7.43
C HIS A 111 -4.66 -14.72 -8.15
N VAL A 112 -3.55 -14.42 -8.81
CA VAL A 112 -2.85 -15.40 -9.66
C VAL A 112 -1.48 -15.81 -9.14
N VAL A 113 -0.90 -15.05 -8.20
CA VAL A 113 0.39 -15.32 -7.59
C VAL A 113 0.24 -15.44 -6.08
N THR A 114 0.92 -16.39 -5.48
CA THR A 114 0.96 -16.60 -4.02
C THR A 114 2.31 -16.17 -3.42
N PRO A 115 2.36 -15.78 -2.13
CA PRO A 115 3.64 -15.41 -1.48
C PRO A 115 4.68 -16.55 -1.54
N SER A 116 4.23 -17.80 -1.41
CA SER A 116 5.11 -18.97 -1.45
C SER A 116 5.77 -19.17 -2.82
N GLU A 117 5.09 -18.84 -3.92
CA GLU A 117 5.67 -18.91 -5.26
C GLU A 117 6.79 -17.90 -5.45
N ILE A 118 6.60 -16.67 -4.96
CA ILE A 118 7.63 -15.63 -5.00
C ILE A 118 8.80 -15.97 -4.07
N GLY A 119 8.53 -16.46 -2.85
CA GLY A 119 9.61 -16.90 -1.96
C GLY A 119 10.48 -18.00 -2.57
N ARG A 120 9.88 -18.95 -3.29
CA ARG A 120 10.65 -19.97 -4.04
C ARG A 120 11.45 -19.36 -5.19
N PHE A 121 10.83 -18.46 -5.96
CA PHE A 121 11.52 -17.72 -7.03
C PHE A 121 12.76 -16.98 -6.50
N GLU A 122 12.66 -16.31 -5.35
CA GLU A 122 13.77 -15.59 -4.75
C GLU A 122 14.91 -16.53 -4.32
N VAL A 123 14.58 -17.68 -3.73
CA VAL A 123 15.59 -18.70 -3.36
C VAL A 123 16.27 -19.29 -4.60
N GLU A 124 15.51 -19.62 -5.65
CA GLU A 124 16.06 -20.19 -6.90
C GLU A 124 16.99 -19.23 -7.63
N ASN A 125 16.78 -17.92 -7.46
CA ASN A 125 17.57 -16.87 -8.11
C ASN A 125 18.59 -16.20 -7.18
N GLU A 126 18.80 -16.75 -5.97
CA GLU A 126 19.70 -16.18 -4.95
C GLU A 126 19.45 -14.68 -4.71
N ALA A 127 18.18 -14.26 -4.76
CA ALA A 127 17.80 -12.87 -4.63
C ALA A 127 18.01 -12.41 -3.19
N VAL A 128 18.73 -11.30 -3.02
CA VAL A 128 19.01 -10.70 -1.71
C VAL A 128 18.47 -9.28 -1.66
N TRP A 129 17.66 -9.00 -0.64
CA TRP A 129 17.15 -7.67 -0.37
C TRP A 129 18.14 -6.84 0.42
N ILE A 130 18.33 -5.58 0.00
CA ILE A 130 19.22 -4.63 0.69
C ILE A 130 18.46 -3.88 1.80
N SER A 131 17.14 -3.74 1.64
CA SER A 131 16.26 -3.10 2.61
C SER A 131 14.85 -3.67 2.53
N LEU A 132 14.14 -3.71 3.66
CA LEU A 132 12.75 -4.17 3.77
C LEU A 132 11.76 -3.01 4.00
N ILE A 133 12.27 -1.79 4.17
CA ILE A 133 11.47 -0.57 4.36
C ILE A 133 10.39 -0.40 3.27
N PRO A 134 10.66 -0.60 1.96
CA PRO A 134 9.64 -0.40 0.94
C PRO A 134 8.38 -1.25 1.14
N PHE A 135 8.54 -2.52 1.51
CA PHE A 135 7.42 -3.44 1.68
C PHE A 135 6.57 -3.09 2.91
N LEU A 136 7.23 -2.68 3.99
CA LEU A 136 6.55 -2.24 5.19
C LEU A 136 5.79 -0.93 4.96
N ARG A 137 6.38 0.01 4.19
CA ARG A 137 5.70 1.25 3.78
C ARG A 137 4.42 0.95 3.03
N LEU A 138 4.49 0.08 2.01
CA LEU A 138 3.31 -0.36 1.27
C LEU A 138 2.25 -0.96 2.20
N ALA A 139 2.63 -1.86 3.12
CA ALA A 139 1.69 -2.51 4.04
C ALA A 139 0.99 -1.54 5.02
N LEU A 140 1.60 -0.38 5.24
CA LEU A 140 1.12 0.67 6.13
C LEU A 140 0.74 1.95 5.36
N ALA A 141 0.52 1.84 4.05
CA ALA A 141 0.35 3.01 3.20
C ALA A 141 -0.91 3.82 3.51
N GLY A 142 -1.91 3.22 4.15
CA GLY A 142 -3.17 3.87 4.46
C GLY A 142 -4.03 4.09 3.20
N PRO A 143 -5.18 4.76 3.34
CA PRO A 143 -6.04 5.07 2.19
C PRO A 143 -5.39 6.13 1.29
N ASN A 144 -5.07 5.75 0.05
CA ASN A 144 -4.74 6.70 -1.01
C ASN A 144 -6.04 7.26 -1.59
N GLY A 145 -6.53 8.36 -1.02
CA GLY A 145 -7.66 9.12 -1.57
C GLY A 145 -7.69 10.54 -1.02
N PRO A 146 -8.19 11.53 -1.78
CA PRO A 146 -8.39 12.86 -1.23
C PRO A 146 -9.31 12.73 -0.02
N VAL A 147 -8.77 12.99 1.17
CA VAL A 147 -9.57 13.26 2.37
C VAL A 147 -10.54 14.36 1.94
N GLY A 148 -11.82 14.00 1.85
CA GLY A 148 -12.81 14.68 1.00
C GLY A 148 -12.63 16.19 0.91
N THR A 149 -12.59 16.70 -0.32
CA THR A 149 -12.72 18.14 -0.55
C THR A 149 -13.97 18.62 0.19
N GLU A 150 -13.88 19.77 0.87
CA GLU A 150 -14.95 20.34 1.70
C GLU A 150 -16.30 20.47 0.97
N ASN A 151 -16.31 20.37 -0.36
CA ASN A 151 -17.51 20.37 -1.20
C ASN A 151 -18.46 19.19 -0.97
N GLU A 152 -18.01 18.02 -0.48
CA GLU A 152 -18.92 16.92 -0.12
C GLU A 152 -19.58 17.11 1.26
N ARG A 153 -19.00 17.94 2.14
CA ARG A 153 -19.58 18.21 3.48
C ARG A 153 -20.76 19.19 3.45
N LEU A 154 -20.96 19.93 2.35
CA LEU A 154 -22.05 20.90 2.23
C LEU A 154 -23.35 20.33 1.62
N GLN A 155 -23.35 19.09 1.10
CA GLN A 155 -24.55 18.49 0.49
C GLN A 155 -25.39 17.62 1.45
N THR A 156 -24.92 17.40 2.67
CA THR A 156 -25.67 16.68 3.72
C THR A 156 -26.04 17.60 4.88
N ARG A 157 -26.57 18.79 4.58
CA ARG A 157 -27.35 19.54 5.57
C ARG A 157 -28.81 19.06 5.46
N PRO A 158 -29.42 18.50 6.50
CA PRO A 158 -30.86 18.24 6.48
C PRO A 158 -31.56 19.58 6.30
N GLN A 159 -32.39 19.70 5.25
CA GLN A 159 -33.35 20.80 5.20
C GLN A 159 -34.36 20.55 6.31
N VAL A 160 -34.17 21.23 7.45
CA VAL A 160 -35.22 21.36 8.46
C VAL A 160 -36.29 22.25 7.84
N SER A 161 -37.32 21.63 7.29
CA SER A 161 -38.59 22.29 6.99
C SER A 161 -39.18 22.77 8.31
N VAL A 162 -39.12 24.08 8.54
CA VAL A 162 -39.82 24.72 9.66
C VAL A 162 -41.30 24.75 9.28
N ASP A 163 -42.09 23.88 9.90
CA ASP A 163 -43.55 23.92 9.83
C ASP A 163 -44.07 24.73 11.03
N PRO A 164 -44.67 25.93 10.84
CA PRO A 164 -45.07 26.77 11.94
C PRO A 164 -46.56 26.53 12.25
N ARG A 165 -46.86 25.67 13.24
CA ARG A 165 -48.06 25.76 14.12
C ARG A 165 -48.17 24.54 15.03
N SER A 166 -47.96 24.74 16.33
CA SER A 166 -48.86 24.30 17.40
C SER A 166 -48.23 24.63 18.76
N GLU A 167 -48.89 25.49 19.50
CA GLU A 167 -48.58 25.86 20.87
C GLU A 167 -49.17 24.86 21.90
N ILE A 168 -48.67 25.00 23.14
CA ILE A 168 -49.28 24.68 24.46
C ILE A 168 -49.12 23.26 25.06
N GLY A 169 -48.49 23.18 26.24
CA GLY A 169 -48.66 22.09 27.21
C GLY A 169 -47.58 21.96 28.31
N THR A 170 -47.94 22.14 29.59
CA THR A 170 -47.06 22.42 30.76
C THR A 170 -46.70 21.18 31.63
N GLN A 171 -45.40 21.04 32.00
CA GLN A 171 -44.74 20.44 33.22
C GLN A 171 -44.96 18.95 33.64
N PRO A 172 -44.24 18.39 34.67
CA PRO A 172 -42.78 18.23 34.85
C PRO A 172 -42.35 16.84 35.41
N GLY A 173 -41.06 16.47 35.28
CA GLY A 173 -40.40 15.50 36.17
C GLY A 173 -39.88 14.21 35.51
N GLU A 174 -38.57 14.01 35.54
CA GLU A 174 -37.88 12.88 36.19
C GLU A 174 -36.40 12.85 35.78
N LEU A 175 -35.53 12.88 36.79
CA LEU A 175 -34.09 12.63 36.68
C LEU A 175 -33.89 11.13 36.44
N GLY A 176 -33.60 10.77 35.20
CA GLY A 176 -33.17 9.42 34.79
C GLY A 176 -31.86 9.52 34.02
N GLU A 177 -30.87 8.76 34.48
CA GLU A 177 -29.49 8.70 34.03
C GLU A 177 -29.36 8.66 32.48
N LYS A 178 -28.70 9.67 31.91
CA LYS A 178 -28.27 9.61 30.51
C LYS A 178 -26.95 8.84 30.44
N SER A 179 -27.08 7.56 30.08
CA SER A 179 -26.05 6.76 29.43
C SER A 179 -25.34 7.59 28.37
N CYS A 180 -24.01 7.59 28.40
CA CYS A 180 -23.15 8.21 27.41
C CYS A 180 -23.16 7.38 26.11
N ASP A 181 -24.33 7.14 25.54
CA ASP A 181 -24.43 6.58 24.20
C ASP A 181 -24.13 7.70 23.23
N ALA A 182 -22.83 7.81 22.90
CA ALA A 182 -22.37 8.57 21.76
C ALA A 182 -23.06 7.97 20.53
N GLU A 183 -24.11 8.65 20.07
CA GLU A 183 -24.71 8.45 18.76
C GLU A 183 -23.57 8.43 17.73
N ILE A 184 -23.31 7.24 17.18
CA ILE A 184 -22.39 7.03 16.07
C ILE A 184 -23.01 7.76 14.88
N SER A 185 -22.67 9.05 14.75
CA SER A 185 -22.87 9.79 13.53
C SER A 185 -22.11 9.06 12.43
N ASN A 186 -22.80 8.68 11.36
CA ASN A 186 -22.31 7.98 10.16
C ASN A 186 -21.22 8.77 9.40
N ASN A 187 -20.08 9.04 10.04
CA ASN A 187 -18.83 9.23 9.34
C ASN A 187 -18.37 7.83 8.93
N ARG A 188 -18.21 7.57 7.63
CA ARG A 188 -17.44 6.41 7.16
C ARG A 188 -16.00 6.60 7.65
N GLY A 189 -15.75 6.20 8.89
CA GLY A 189 -14.45 6.30 9.53
C GLY A 189 -13.47 5.45 8.74
N ILE A 190 -12.36 6.05 8.35
CA ILE A 190 -11.20 5.34 7.80
C ILE A 190 -10.76 4.35 8.87
N SER A 191 -11.12 3.08 8.68
CA SER A 191 -10.74 2.01 9.57
C SER A 191 -9.31 1.59 9.26
N PRO A 192 -8.38 1.61 10.24
CA PRO A 192 -7.02 1.09 10.04
C PRO A 192 -7.01 -0.43 9.82
N TYR A 193 -8.17 -1.09 9.87
CA TYR A 193 -8.33 -2.52 9.65
C TYR A 193 -8.77 -2.85 8.21
N ASN A 194 -8.98 -1.85 7.35
CA ASN A 194 -9.21 -2.08 5.92
C ASN A 194 -7.87 -2.01 5.18
N PHE A 195 -7.71 -2.83 4.14
CA PHE A 195 -6.49 -2.91 3.33
C PHE A 195 -6.82 -2.65 1.86
N SER A 196 -6.24 -1.59 1.32
CA SER A 196 -6.26 -1.30 -0.12
C SER A 196 -5.42 -2.33 -0.89
N PRO A 197 -5.58 -2.43 -2.22
CA PRO A 197 -4.76 -3.32 -3.05
C PRO A 197 -3.25 -3.10 -2.87
N VAL A 198 -2.82 -1.84 -2.72
CA VAL A 198 -1.43 -1.47 -2.40
C VAL A 198 -0.98 -2.09 -1.09
N GLU A 199 -1.78 -1.96 -0.03
CA GLU A 199 -1.42 -2.49 1.29
C GLU A 199 -1.42 -4.03 1.30
N LYS A 200 -2.31 -4.66 0.53
CA LYS A 200 -2.30 -6.10 0.30
C LYS A 200 -1.03 -6.57 -0.41
N ILE A 201 -0.48 -5.80 -1.35
CA ILE A 201 0.84 -6.09 -1.96
C ILE A 201 1.94 -6.02 -0.89
N GLY A 202 1.91 -5.01 -0.01
CA GLY A 202 2.85 -4.92 1.11
C GLY A 202 2.78 -6.15 2.02
N LEU A 203 1.57 -6.54 2.43
CA LEU A 203 1.32 -7.75 3.23
C LEU A 203 1.83 -9.02 2.53
N PHE A 204 1.47 -9.17 1.24
CA PHE A 204 1.92 -10.27 0.40
C PHE A 204 3.45 -10.43 0.42
N CYS A 205 4.19 -9.32 0.34
CA CYS A 205 5.65 -9.34 0.40
C CYS A 205 6.14 -9.78 1.78
N LEU A 206 5.61 -9.17 2.84
CA LEU A 206 6.01 -9.47 4.21
C LEU A 206 5.77 -10.95 4.57
N CYS A 207 4.75 -11.60 3.99
CA CYS A 207 4.48 -13.02 4.20
C CYS A 207 5.65 -13.93 3.84
N HIS A 208 6.30 -13.71 2.69
CA HIS A 208 7.42 -14.56 2.27
C HIS A 208 8.76 -14.05 2.81
N LEU A 209 8.94 -12.72 2.89
CA LEU A 209 10.15 -12.10 3.42
C LEU A 209 10.42 -12.48 4.88
N ALA A 210 9.38 -12.50 5.73
CA ALA A 210 9.52 -12.84 7.16
C ALA A 210 9.96 -14.30 7.40
N ASN A 211 9.75 -15.20 6.44
CA ASN A 211 10.12 -16.61 6.57
C ASN A 211 11.60 -16.89 6.26
N VAL A 212 12.29 -15.95 5.61
CA VAL A 212 13.69 -16.07 5.21
C VAL A 212 14.61 -15.64 6.36
N PRO A 213 15.52 -16.50 6.86
CA PRO A 213 16.41 -16.16 7.98
C PRO A 213 17.22 -14.88 7.78
N GLU A 214 17.77 -14.68 6.59
CA GLU A 214 18.58 -13.52 6.23
C GLU A 214 17.77 -12.22 6.30
N ASN A 215 16.51 -12.26 5.85
CA ASN A 215 15.60 -11.13 5.92
C ASN A 215 15.16 -10.85 7.37
N ARG A 216 15.03 -11.87 8.24
CA ARG A 216 14.77 -11.65 9.68
C ARG A 216 15.88 -10.86 10.35
N GLU A 217 17.14 -11.15 10.01
CA GLU A 217 18.27 -10.34 10.50
C GLU A 217 18.24 -8.92 9.92
N LEU A 218 17.76 -8.75 8.69
CA LEU A 218 17.55 -7.43 8.11
C LEU A 218 16.43 -6.64 8.81
N PHE A 219 15.31 -7.28 9.17
CA PHE A 219 14.26 -6.65 10.00
C PHE A 219 14.81 -6.11 11.33
N LYS A 220 15.67 -6.90 12.01
CA LYS A 220 16.35 -6.48 13.25
C LYS A 220 17.29 -5.30 13.01
N LYS A 221 18.14 -5.41 11.99
CA LYS A 221 19.13 -4.39 11.62
C LYS A 221 18.47 -3.04 11.30
N GLU A 222 17.34 -3.07 10.59
CA GLU A 222 16.57 -1.89 10.21
C GLU A 222 15.57 -1.45 11.30
N LYS A 223 15.48 -2.17 12.42
CA LYS A 223 14.57 -1.89 13.56
C LYS A 223 13.10 -1.87 13.14
N LEU A 224 12.70 -2.81 12.28
CA LEU A 224 11.37 -2.88 11.68
C LEU A 224 10.42 -3.88 12.38
N GLU A 225 10.91 -4.66 13.34
CA GLU A 225 10.14 -5.71 14.02
C GLU A 225 8.86 -5.19 14.66
N ASP A 226 8.93 -4.03 15.35
CA ASP A 226 7.76 -3.37 15.94
C ASP A 226 6.64 -3.13 14.93
N TYR A 227 7.01 -2.63 13.74
CA TYR A 227 6.05 -2.30 12.69
C TYR A 227 5.50 -3.56 12.03
N LEU A 228 6.33 -4.59 11.85
CA LEU A 228 5.88 -5.90 11.37
C LEU A 228 4.82 -6.49 12.32
N ILE A 229 5.03 -6.40 13.63
CA ILE A 229 4.04 -6.81 14.64
C ILE A 229 2.77 -5.97 14.53
N CYS A 230 2.87 -4.64 14.38
CA CYS A 230 1.71 -3.77 14.21
C CYS A 230 0.90 -4.13 12.97
N VAL A 231 1.56 -4.37 11.83
CA VAL A 231 0.93 -4.84 10.59
C VAL A 231 0.16 -6.13 10.82
N CYS A 232 0.75 -7.11 11.53
CA CYS A 232 0.07 -8.36 11.87
C CYS A 232 -1.17 -8.11 12.75
N TRP A 233 -1.09 -7.20 13.73
CA TRP A 233 -2.24 -6.85 14.57
C TRP A 233 -3.40 -6.21 13.79
N PHE A 234 -3.09 -5.44 12.76
CA PHE A 234 -4.10 -4.86 11.87
C PHE A 234 -4.71 -5.93 10.96
N ALA A 235 -3.87 -6.77 10.33
CA ALA A 235 -4.30 -7.84 9.42
C ALA A 235 -5.18 -8.89 10.12
N GLN A 236 -4.86 -9.27 11.37
CA GLN A 236 -5.65 -10.22 12.16
C GLN A 236 -7.09 -9.75 12.45
N ARG A 237 -7.36 -8.45 12.34
CA ARG A 237 -8.69 -7.86 12.52
C ARG A 237 -9.45 -7.71 11.20
N CYS A 238 -8.85 -8.12 10.08
CA CYS A 238 -9.40 -8.01 8.74
C CYS A 238 -9.54 -9.40 8.10
N PRO A 239 -10.76 -9.98 8.04
CA PRO A 239 -10.96 -11.31 7.49
C PRO A 239 -10.50 -11.47 6.03
N GLU A 240 -10.50 -10.38 5.25
CA GLU A 240 -10.15 -10.40 3.82
C GLU A 240 -8.65 -10.60 3.54
N VAL A 241 -7.77 -10.38 4.52
CA VAL A 241 -6.30 -10.46 4.36
C VAL A 241 -5.65 -11.39 5.38
N VAL A 242 -6.45 -12.26 6.01
CA VAL A 242 -5.96 -13.17 7.05
C VAL A 242 -4.94 -14.17 6.48
N ASP A 243 -5.10 -14.55 5.23
CA ASP A 243 -4.17 -15.39 4.45
C ASP A 243 -2.88 -14.65 4.06
N LEU A 244 -2.92 -13.31 4.01
CA LEU A 244 -1.79 -12.42 3.83
C LEU A 244 -1.20 -11.91 5.16
N THR A 245 -1.48 -12.58 6.29
CA THR A 245 -0.86 -12.22 7.57
C THR A 245 0.54 -12.85 7.67
N PRO A 246 1.62 -12.06 7.82
CA PRO A 246 2.96 -12.60 7.99
C PRO A 246 3.06 -13.49 9.23
N LYS A 247 3.76 -14.60 9.10
CA LYS A 247 4.08 -15.45 10.26
C LYS A 247 5.30 -14.87 10.96
N LEU A 248 5.19 -14.72 12.28
CA LEU A 248 6.28 -14.21 13.11
C LEU A 248 7.15 -15.33 13.70
N ASP A 249 7.09 -16.52 13.10
CA ASP A 249 7.90 -17.67 13.49
C ASP A 249 9.39 -17.31 13.32
N GLY A 250 10.16 -17.43 14.41
CA GLY A 250 11.60 -17.13 14.42
C GLY A 250 11.97 -15.69 14.79
N PHE A 251 11.01 -14.83 15.13
CA PHE A 251 11.29 -13.58 15.84
C PHE A 251 11.33 -13.87 17.35
N GLU A 252 12.47 -13.57 18.00
CA GLU A 252 12.64 -13.82 19.45
C GLU A 252 11.80 -12.84 20.27
N ARG A 253 11.09 -13.34 21.29
CA ARG A 253 10.22 -12.58 22.23
C ARG A 253 9.47 -11.42 21.58
N LEU A 254 8.22 -11.68 21.22
CA LEU A 254 7.22 -10.67 20.87
C LEU A 254 6.83 -9.86 22.12
N GLU A 255 7.75 -9.06 22.65
CA GLU A 255 7.37 -7.96 23.53
C GLU A 255 6.41 -7.04 22.75
N PRO A 256 5.40 -6.45 23.41
CA PRO A 256 4.53 -5.51 22.73
C PRO A 256 5.38 -4.41 22.08
N PRO A 257 5.09 -4.00 20.83
CA PRO A 257 5.84 -2.96 20.15
C PRO A 257 5.89 -1.68 20.97
N ARG A 258 6.95 -0.89 20.79
CA ARG A 258 7.04 0.44 21.42
C ARG A 258 5.81 1.27 21.08
N LEU A 259 5.30 2.02 22.08
CA LEU A 259 4.13 2.89 21.90
C LEU A 259 4.31 3.88 20.74
N GLU A 260 5.52 4.38 20.54
CA GLU A 260 5.86 5.23 19.39
C GLU A 260 5.61 4.52 18.05
N SER A 261 6.06 3.27 17.91
CA SER A 261 5.86 2.47 16.69
C SER A 261 4.39 2.17 16.45
N ILE A 262 3.63 1.85 17.52
CA ILE A 262 2.18 1.64 17.45
C ILE A 262 1.49 2.91 16.96
N ALA A 263 1.82 4.06 17.55
CA ALA A 263 1.24 5.34 17.17
C ALA A 263 1.55 5.67 15.71
N LYS A 264 2.81 5.54 15.28
CA LYS A 264 3.21 5.76 13.88
C LYS A 264 2.48 4.84 12.91
N ALA A 265 2.46 3.54 13.17
CA ALA A 265 1.80 2.56 12.32
C ALA A 265 0.29 2.83 12.21
N TYR A 266 -0.37 3.12 13.34
CA TYR A 266 -1.78 3.47 13.37
C TYR A 266 -2.08 4.74 12.58
N LEU A 267 -1.30 5.81 12.82
CA LEU A 267 -1.47 7.07 12.12
C LEU A 267 -1.20 6.91 10.62
N SER A 268 -0.19 6.14 10.22
CA SER A 268 0.04 5.82 8.81
C SER A 268 -1.14 5.10 8.16
N LYS A 269 -1.72 4.11 8.84
CA LYS A 269 -2.94 3.43 8.37
C LYS A 269 -4.15 4.35 8.26
N CYS A 270 -4.25 5.39 9.08
CA CYS A 270 -5.36 6.33 9.05
C CYS A 270 -5.17 7.51 8.08
N PHE A 271 -3.93 7.96 7.88
CA PHE A 271 -3.63 9.25 7.25
C PHE A 271 -2.59 9.19 6.13
N GLY A 272 -1.97 8.03 5.89
CA GLY A 272 -0.99 7.83 4.82
C GLY A 272 0.47 7.76 5.27
N GLU A 273 1.37 7.44 4.34
CA GLU A 273 2.79 7.14 4.59
C GLU A 273 3.64 8.28 5.21
N LYS A 274 3.16 9.53 5.29
CA LYS A 274 3.95 10.70 5.76
C LYS A 274 4.42 10.64 7.23
N ILE A 275 4.07 9.58 7.96
CA ILE A 275 4.22 9.47 9.42
C ILE A 275 5.29 8.42 9.82
N MET A 276 5.69 7.54 8.91
CA MET A 276 6.81 6.60 9.10
C MET A 276 8.12 7.17 8.54
#